data_AF-A0AAX1WRB2-F1
#
_entry.id   AF-A0AAX1WRB2-F1
#
_cell.length_a   1.000
_cell.length_b   1.000
_cell.length_c   1.000
_cell.angle_alpha   90.00
_cell.angle_beta   90.00
_cell.angle_gamma   90.00
#
_symmetry.space_group_name_H-M   'P 1'
#
loop_
_entity.id
_entity.type
_entity.pdbx_description
1 polymer ?
#
loop_
_entity_poly.entity_id
_entity_poly.type
_entity_poly.pdbx_seq_one_letter_code
_entity_poly.pdbx_strand_id
1 'polypeptide(L)'
;MLTDTALRNLKPKSLTYKISNRDGMYVTVSPAGTITFRYDYCLHGRRETLTIGRYCALGISLALAREKLLDAKKAVMAGRSPALEKQREKRRLTAAKNFGDVALSWMADANPFNHAGLGGLLMIEWARRATE
;
A
#
# COMPACT_ATOMS: atom_id res chain seq x y z
N MET A 1 9.42 14.67 -23.91
CA MET A 1 9.61 13.29 -23.43
C MET A 1 10.92 13.23 -22.64
N LEU A 2 10.92 12.66 -21.44
CA LEU A 2 12.09 12.57 -20.57
C LEU A 2 13.14 11.59 -21.13
N THR A 3 14.40 11.87 -20.87
CA THR A 3 15.56 11.00 -21.15
C THR A 3 16.28 10.65 -19.86
N ASP A 4 17.09 9.60 -19.86
CA ASP A 4 17.84 9.20 -18.67
C ASP A 4 18.83 10.29 -18.23
N THR A 5 19.51 10.94 -19.19
CA THR A 5 20.37 12.10 -18.94
C THR A 5 19.61 13.26 -18.29
N ALA A 6 18.41 13.57 -18.79
CA ALA A 6 17.59 14.63 -18.20
C ALA A 6 17.21 14.31 -16.75
N LEU A 7 16.88 13.04 -16.45
CA LEU A 7 16.55 12.59 -15.09
C LEU A 7 17.74 12.71 -14.14
N ARG A 8 18.95 12.30 -14.57
CA ARG A 8 20.18 12.42 -13.76
C ARG A 8 20.53 13.87 -13.44
N ASN A 9 20.18 14.79 -14.32
CA ASN A 9 20.49 16.21 -14.18
C ASN A 9 19.43 17.00 -13.38
N LEU A 10 18.37 16.34 -12.88
CA LEU A 10 17.34 17.01 -12.09
C LEU A 10 17.89 17.41 -10.73
N LYS A 11 17.75 18.71 -10.42
CA LYS A 11 18.19 19.27 -9.13
C LYS A 11 17.04 19.33 -8.13
N PRO A 12 17.27 19.00 -6.85
CA PRO A 12 16.31 19.25 -5.80
C PRO A 12 16.02 20.76 -5.67
N LYS A 13 14.81 21.09 -5.22
CA LYS A 13 14.35 22.46 -4.94
C LYS A 13 13.78 22.51 -3.52
N SER A 14 13.46 23.71 -3.03
CA SER A 14 12.83 23.90 -1.72
C SER A 14 11.49 23.15 -1.57
N LEU A 15 10.75 22.98 -2.66
CA LEU A 15 9.46 22.28 -2.71
C LEU A 15 9.47 21.16 -3.74
N THR A 16 8.63 20.15 -3.50
CA THR A 16 8.42 19.05 -4.45
C THR A 16 7.83 19.60 -5.74
N TYR A 17 8.43 19.27 -6.88
CA TYR A 17 7.93 19.70 -8.19
C TYR A 17 7.71 18.53 -9.13
N LYS A 18 6.80 18.74 -10.11
CA LYS A 18 6.39 17.75 -11.11
C LYS A 18 7.04 18.07 -12.45
N ILE A 19 7.49 17.04 -13.15
CA ILE A 19 7.97 17.13 -14.53
C ILE A 19 7.18 16.14 -15.36
N SER A 20 6.36 16.67 -16.27
CA SER A 20 5.56 15.84 -17.16
C SER A 20 6.44 15.07 -18.12
N ASN A 21 6.04 13.83 -18.42
CA ASN A 21 6.63 13.08 -19.51
C ASN A 21 5.63 12.95 -20.68
N ARG A 22 4.95 11.80 -20.78
CA ARG A 22 3.94 11.49 -21.81
C ARG A 22 2.90 10.60 -21.15
N ASP A 23 1.71 10.52 -21.74
CA ASP A 23 0.75 9.45 -21.43
C ASP A 23 0.24 9.48 -19.98
N GLY A 24 0.15 10.67 -19.38
CA GLY A 24 -0.21 10.83 -17.96
C GLY A 24 0.90 10.45 -16.99
N MET A 25 2.05 9.96 -17.47
CA MET A 25 3.23 9.70 -16.65
C MET A 25 4.03 10.98 -16.44
N TYR A 26 4.47 11.17 -15.20
CA TYR A 26 5.31 12.29 -14.79
C TYR A 26 6.26 11.82 -13.69
N VAL A 27 7.19 12.70 -13.35
CA VAL A 27 8.16 12.50 -12.29
C VAL A 27 7.96 13.56 -11.22
N THR A 28 8.04 13.17 -9.95
CA THR A 28 8.17 14.11 -8.83
C THR A 28 9.59 14.09 -8.32
N VAL A 29 10.16 15.27 -8.10
CA VAL A 29 11.45 15.44 -7.45
C VAL A 29 11.20 16.05 -6.07
N SER A 30 11.55 15.33 -5.01
CA SER A 30 11.43 15.84 -3.65
C SER A 30 12.57 16.81 -3.30
N PRO A 31 12.43 17.61 -2.24
CA PRO A 31 13.54 18.43 -1.72
C PRO A 31 14.76 17.61 -1.32
N ALA A 32 14.57 16.35 -0.93
CA ALA A 32 15.66 15.41 -0.66
C ALA A 32 16.33 14.83 -1.93
N GLY A 33 15.95 15.29 -3.13
CA GLY A 33 16.46 14.79 -4.40
C GLY A 33 15.90 13.43 -4.82
N THR A 34 14.87 12.93 -4.12
CA THR A 34 14.24 11.66 -4.51
C THR A 34 13.37 11.87 -5.74
N ILE A 35 13.72 11.16 -6.82
CA ILE A 35 13.01 11.17 -8.08
C ILE A 35 12.05 9.98 -8.13
N THR A 36 10.75 10.22 -8.32
CA THR A 36 9.73 9.17 -8.31
C THR A 36 8.85 9.24 -9.56
N PHE A 37 8.71 8.12 -10.27
CA PHE A 37 7.77 7.97 -11.37
C PHE A 37 6.34 7.80 -10.87
N ARG A 38 5.43 8.59 -11.42
CA ARG A 38 4.00 8.57 -11.10
C ARG A 38 3.17 8.59 -12.38
N TYR A 39 1.98 8.04 -12.31
CA TYR A 39 1.02 7.98 -13.40
C TYR A 39 -0.34 8.47 -12.89
N ASP A 40 -0.83 9.58 -13.44
CA ASP A 40 -2.18 10.08 -13.19
C ASP A 40 -3.12 9.54 -14.27
N TYR A 41 -4.27 9.02 -13.85
CA TYR A 41 -5.31 8.50 -14.75
C TYR A 41 -6.70 8.78 -14.21
N CYS A 42 -7.71 8.64 -15.07
CA CYS A 42 -9.11 8.64 -14.68
C CYS A 42 -9.71 7.25 -14.91
N LEU A 43 -10.48 6.77 -13.94
CA LEU A 43 -11.22 5.52 -14.00
C LEU A 43 -12.58 5.73 -13.33
N HIS A 44 -13.67 5.36 -14.01
CA HIS A 44 -15.05 5.59 -13.53
C HIS A 44 -15.33 7.04 -13.08
N GLY A 45 -14.84 8.03 -13.82
CA GLY A 45 -15.00 9.45 -13.49
C GLY A 45 -14.14 9.95 -12.32
N ARG A 46 -13.37 9.07 -11.67
CA ARG A 46 -12.48 9.43 -10.57
C ARG A 46 -11.04 9.55 -11.04
N ARG A 47 -10.37 10.63 -10.66
CA ARG A 47 -8.93 10.81 -10.86
C ARG A 47 -8.15 10.06 -9.78
N GLU A 48 -7.18 9.26 -10.20
CA GLU A 48 -6.32 8.47 -9.34
C GLU A 48 -4.85 8.63 -9.75
N THR A 49 -3.95 8.30 -8.83
CA THR A 49 -2.50 8.33 -9.07
C THR A 49 -1.86 7.02 -8.66
N LEU A 50 -1.17 6.38 -9.60
CA LEU A 50 -0.26 5.27 -9.33
C LEU A 50 1.15 5.80 -9.12
N THR A 51 1.77 5.45 -7.99
CA THR A 51 3.22 5.58 -7.84
C THR A 51 3.88 4.34 -8.45
N ILE A 52 4.66 4.50 -9.52
CA ILE A 52 5.34 3.39 -10.19
C ILE A 52 6.54 2.98 -9.34
N GLY A 53 7.44 3.92 -9.05
CA GLY A 53 8.53 3.74 -8.09
C GLY A 53 9.65 4.76 -8.24
N ARG A 54 10.70 4.59 -7.43
CA ARG A 54 11.83 5.53 -7.33
C ARG A 54 12.84 5.28 -8.45
N TYR A 55 13.30 6.36 -9.07
CA TYR A 55 14.44 6.34 -9.99
C TYR A 55 15.76 6.31 -9.20
N CYS A 56 16.53 5.24 -9.35
CA CYS A 56 17.90 5.10 -8.89
C CYS A 56 18.56 3.86 -9.53
N ALA A 57 19.88 3.71 -9.41
CA ALA A 57 20.61 2.57 -9.99
C ALA A 57 20.09 1.20 -9.50
N LEU A 58 19.72 1.09 -8.21
CA LEU A 58 19.12 -0.12 -7.62
C LEU A 58 17.59 -0.13 -7.66
N GLY A 59 16.98 0.83 -8.37
CA GLY A 59 15.54 1.04 -8.39
C GLY A 59 14.95 0.85 -9.78
N ILE A 60 14.00 1.70 -10.14
CA ILE A 60 13.33 1.63 -11.43
C ILE A 60 14.06 2.52 -12.43
N SER A 61 14.46 1.94 -13.57
CA SER A 61 14.97 2.69 -14.72
C SER A 61 13.83 3.36 -15.49
N LEU A 62 14.15 4.37 -16.32
CA LEU A 62 13.13 5.02 -17.17
C LEU A 62 12.47 4.04 -18.14
N ALA A 63 13.20 3.06 -18.66
CA ALA A 63 12.67 2.04 -19.56
C ALA A 63 11.66 1.15 -18.82
N LEU A 64 12.03 0.64 -17.64
CA LEU A 64 11.15 -0.18 -16.81
C LEU A 64 9.91 0.61 -16.35
N ALA A 65 10.06 1.91 -16.05
CA ALA A 65 8.92 2.75 -15.71
C ALA A 65 7.90 2.85 -16.86
N ARG A 66 8.37 2.90 -18.12
CA ARG A 66 7.50 2.91 -19.31
C ARG A 66 6.83 1.57 -19.55
N GLU A 67 7.51 0.47 -19.31
CA GLU A 67 6.91 -0.87 -19.35
C GLU A 67 5.79 -1.00 -18.31
N LYS A 68 6.06 -0.63 -17.06
CA LYS A 68 5.05 -0.61 -15.98
C LYS A 68 3.88 0.32 -16.27
N LEU A 69 4.11 1.42 -16.99
CA LEU A 69 3.04 2.31 -17.45
C LEU A 69 2.11 1.60 -18.45
N LEU A 70 2.65 0.81 -19.38
CA LEU A 70 1.84 0.04 -20.32
C LEU A 70 0.96 -0.97 -19.61
N ASP A 71 1.50 -1.68 -18.62
CA ASP A 71 0.74 -2.63 -17.80
C ASP A 71 -0.36 -1.92 -16.99
N ALA A 72 -0.03 -0.77 -16.39
CA ALA A 72 -1.01 0.05 -15.67
C ALA A 72 -2.13 0.52 -16.61
N LYS A 73 -1.81 0.95 -17.83
CA LYS A 73 -2.81 1.32 -18.84
C LYS A 73 -3.70 0.16 -19.23
N LYS A 74 -3.15 -1.04 -19.45
CA LYS A 74 -3.94 -2.26 -19.73
C LYS A 74 -4.91 -2.56 -18.60
N ALA A 75 -4.47 -2.44 -17.35
CA ALA A 75 -5.34 -2.63 -16.19
C ALA A 75 -6.47 -1.58 -16.12
N VAL A 76 -6.16 -0.29 -16.36
CA VAL A 76 -7.17 0.77 -16.43
C VAL A 76 -8.19 0.53 -17.54
N MET A 77 -7.73 0.12 -18.74
CA MET A 77 -8.62 -0.24 -19.85
C MET A 77 -9.53 -1.41 -19.51
N ALA A 78 -9.07 -2.35 -18.68
CA ALA A 78 -9.85 -3.46 -18.18
C ALA A 78 -10.72 -3.10 -16.95
N GLY A 79 -10.88 -1.81 -16.63
CA GLY A 79 -11.71 -1.33 -15.52
C GLY A 79 -11.08 -1.52 -14.14
N ARG A 80 -9.80 -1.87 -14.05
CA ARG A 80 -9.11 -2.14 -12.77
C ARG A 80 -8.18 -0.99 -12.41
N SER A 81 -8.29 -0.50 -11.18
CA SER A 81 -7.38 0.51 -10.63
C SER A 81 -6.02 -0.11 -10.26
N PRO A 82 -4.92 0.28 -10.96
CA PRO A 82 -3.58 -0.19 -10.59
C PRO A 82 -3.13 0.33 -9.21
N ALA A 83 -3.58 1.52 -8.81
CA ALA A 83 -3.22 2.10 -7.52
C ALA A 83 -3.85 1.31 -6.36
N LEU A 84 -5.13 0.93 -6.48
CA LEU A 84 -5.80 0.11 -5.47
C LEU A 84 -5.21 -1.29 -5.40
N GLU A 85 -4.87 -1.91 -6.53
CA GLU A 85 -4.27 -3.25 -6.52
C GLU A 85 -2.89 -3.23 -5.85
N LYS A 86 -2.07 -2.20 -6.14
CA LYS A 86 -0.80 -1.99 -5.43
C LYS A 86 -0.99 -1.81 -3.92
N GLN A 87 -2.03 -1.10 -3.50
CA GLN A 87 -2.36 -0.91 -2.08
C GLN A 87 -2.81 -2.22 -1.43
N ARG A 88 -3.65 -3.01 -2.11
CA ARG A 88 -4.11 -4.32 -1.65
C ARG A 88 -2.95 -5.28 -1.45
N GLU A 89 -2.03 -5.34 -2.39
CA GLU A 89 -0.85 -6.19 -2.28
C GLU A 89 0.03 -5.79 -1.10
N LYS A 90 0.27 -4.48 -0.90
CA LYS A 90 0.97 -3.99 0.29
C LYS A 90 0.28 -4.44 1.58
N ARG A 91 -1.05 -4.36 1.66
CA ARG A 91 -1.81 -4.80 2.84
C ARG A 91 -1.68 -6.31 3.07
N ARG A 92 -1.76 -7.13 2.02
CA ARG A 92 -1.57 -8.59 2.11
C ARG A 92 -0.20 -8.94 2.67
N LEU A 93 0.85 -8.31 2.15
CA LEU A 93 2.22 -8.53 2.61
C LEU A 93 2.44 -8.07 4.05
N THR A 94 1.79 -7.00 4.49
CA THR A 94 1.85 -6.55 5.90
C THR A 94 1.10 -7.51 6.81
N ALA A 95 -0.09 -7.96 6.44
CA ALA A 95 -0.87 -8.92 7.21
C ALA A 95 -0.14 -10.26 7.36
N ALA A 96 0.46 -10.77 6.28
CA ALA A 96 1.25 -12.01 6.31
C ALA A 96 2.49 -11.94 7.22
N LYS A 97 2.99 -10.74 7.53
CA LYS A 97 4.18 -10.53 8.38
C LYS A 97 3.86 -10.45 9.87
N ASN A 98 2.61 -10.24 10.26
CA ASN A 98 2.25 -10.07 11.67
C ASN A 98 1.87 -11.41 12.30
N PHE A 99 2.87 -12.28 12.51
CA PHE A 99 2.75 -13.45 13.38
C PHE A 99 2.24 -13.05 14.79
N GLY A 100 2.67 -11.89 15.28
CA GLY A 100 2.22 -11.36 16.57
C GLY A 100 0.70 -11.15 16.65
N ASP A 101 0.07 -10.64 15.59
CA ASP A 101 -1.38 -10.47 15.56
C ASP A 101 -2.11 -11.82 15.54
N VAL A 102 -1.56 -12.79 14.80
CA VAL A 102 -2.07 -14.17 14.78
C VAL A 102 -1.92 -14.83 16.16
N ALA A 103 -0.78 -14.65 16.81
CA ALA A 103 -0.51 -15.20 18.15
C ALA A 103 -1.37 -14.55 19.24
N LEU A 104 -1.61 -13.24 19.17
CA LEU A 104 -2.49 -12.52 20.09
C LEU A 104 -3.95 -12.94 19.91
N SER A 105 -4.41 -13.08 18.66
CA SER A 105 -5.75 -13.63 18.38
C SER A 105 -5.89 -15.05 18.92
N TRP A 106 -4.89 -15.90 18.70
CA TRP A 106 -4.89 -17.27 19.21
C TRP A 106 -4.88 -17.34 20.74
N MET A 107 -4.08 -16.50 21.42
CA MET A 107 -4.07 -16.41 22.88
C MET A 107 -5.39 -15.87 23.44
N ALA A 108 -6.04 -14.93 22.74
CA ALA A 108 -7.36 -14.41 23.11
C ALA A 108 -8.47 -15.47 22.93
N ASP A 109 -8.41 -16.29 21.89
CA ASP A 109 -9.33 -17.41 21.66
C ASP A 109 -9.07 -18.56 22.65
N ALA A 110 -7.81 -18.81 23.00
CA ALA A 110 -7.41 -19.82 23.98
C ALA A 110 -7.73 -19.42 25.44
N ASN A 111 -8.18 -18.18 25.68
CA ASN A 111 -8.64 -17.75 26.98
C ASN A 111 -10.00 -18.43 27.29
N PRO A 112 -10.06 -19.36 28.27
CA PRO A 112 -11.27 -20.14 28.55
C PRO A 112 -12.48 -19.30 28.99
N PHE A 113 -12.28 -18.01 29.30
CA PHE A 113 -13.35 -17.08 29.65
C PHE A 113 -13.96 -16.33 28.46
N ASN A 114 -13.40 -16.46 27.25
CA ASN A 114 -13.84 -15.72 26.06
C ASN A 114 -14.97 -16.44 25.28
N HIS A 115 -15.14 -17.74 25.48
CA HIS A 115 -16.32 -18.49 25.03
C HIS A 115 -17.50 -18.31 26.00
N ALA A 116 -17.96 -17.08 26.19
CA ALA A 116 -19.19 -16.79 26.94
C ALA A 116 -20.43 -16.99 26.06
N GLY A 117 -20.62 -18.20 25.56
CA GLY A 117 -21.92 -18.70 25.15
C GLY A 117 -22.52 -19.50 26.31
N LEU A 118 -23.39 -18.87 27.09
CA LEU A 118 -24.32 -19.52 28.05
C LEU A 118 -23.75 -20.15 29.34
N GLY A 119 -22.59 -19.71 29.87
CA GLY A 119 -22.03 -20.27 31.11
C GLY A 119 -21.71 -19.31 32.26
N GLY A 120 -21.71 -17.99 32.03
CA GLY A 120 -21.14 -17.02 32.99
C GLY A 120 -21.95 -16.77 34.26
N LEU A 121 -23.25 -17.04 34.24
CA LEU A 121 -24.12 -16.76 35.40
C LEU A 121 -24.10 -17.88 36.45
N LEU A 122 -23.78 -19.11 36.05
CA LEU A 122 -23.79 -20.28 36.96
C LEU A 122 -22.55 -20.37 37.85
N MET A 123 -21.40 -19.79 37.47
CA MET A 123 -20.18 -19.86 38.29
C MET A 123 -20.19 -18.94 39.52
N ILE A 124 -20.83 -17.77 39.42
CA ILE A 124 -20.93 -16.84 40.57
C ILE A 124 -21.88 -17.41 41.64
N GLU A 125 -22.93 -18.13 41.21
CA GLU A 125 -23.85 -18.81 42.12
C GLU A 125 -23.24 -20.07 42.77
N TRP A 126 -22.33 -20.77 42.10
CA TRP A 126 -21.60 -21.91 42.67
C TRP A 126 -20.63 -21.48 43.78
N ALA A 127 -19.93 -20.36 43.60
CA ALA A 127 -19.00 -19.82 44.60
C ALA A 127 -19.71 -19.29 45.87
N ARG A 128 -20.96 -18.84 45.76
CA ARG A 128 -21.75 -18.32 46.90
C ARG A 128 -22.39 -19.41 47.76
N ARG A 129 -22.67 -20.58 47.17
CA ARG A 129 -23.32 -21.72 47.86
C ARG A 129 -22.32 -22.66 48.56
N ALA A 130 -21.01 -22.48 48.35
CA ALA A 130 -19.95 -23.26 48.99
C ALA A 130 -19.44 -22.66 50.32
N THR A 131 -20.00 -21.53 50.75
CA THR A 131 -19.62 -20.79 51.98
C THR A 131 -20.72 -20.75 53.04
N GLU A 132 -21.79 -21.53 52.88
CA GLU A 132 -22.80 -21.83 53.92
C GLU A 132 -22.79 -23.35 54.17
#